data_AF-A0A1G0LKK9-F1
#
_entry.id   AF-A0A1G0LKK9-F1
#
_cell.length_a   1.000
_cell.length_b   1.000
_cell.length_c   1.000
_cell.angle_alpha   90.00
_cell.angle_beta   90.00
_cell.angle_gamma   90.00
#
_symmetry.space_group_name_H-M   'P 1'
#
loop_
_entity.id
_entity.type
_entity.pdbx_description
1 polymer ?
#
loop_
_entity_poly.entity_id
_entity_poly.type
_entity_poly.pdbx_seq_one_letter_code
_entity_poly.pdbx_strand_id
1 'polypeptide(L)'
;MLFLSPCPPVPPSPTFAQTPNATQILDRAVQAYASVQTLRADFTQLVRDPMLDDTQTTRGEFLQQRPNKFAMRWTQPRGDLIVADGQNLWVYLPSSAPNQVVRSALAASGSTEGIGADIVAEFLDRPQARFTVTFERAEAVEGRAADVLAMAPRDRNAPYRRVRIWVDRQDALVRRVEITDATGAVRRITFDRLRTNAAIPASAFSFQPPRGARVVDASP
;
A
#
# COMPACT_ATOMS: atom_id res chain seq x y z
N MET A 1 64.86 -30.09 -27.19
CA MET A 1 63.63 -30.44 -26.44
C MET A 1 63.18 -29.20 -25.69
N LEU A 2 62.13 -28.53 -26.17
CA LEU A 2 61.52 -27.37 -25.50
C LEU A 2 60.39 -27.90 -24.61
N PHE A 3 60.52 -27.76 -23.30
CA PHE A 3 59.47 -28.09 -22.34
C PHE A 3 58.48 -26.93 -22.28
N LEU A 4 57.24 -27.17 -22.72
CA LEU A 4 56.11 -26.27 -22.51
C LEU A 4 55.63 -26.42 -21.06
N SER A 5 55.83 -25.37 -20.26
CA SER A 5 55.25 -25.31 -18.91
C SER A 5 53.72 -25.21 -18.97
N PRO A 6 52.98 -25.97 -18.16
CA PRO A 6 51.53 -25.87 -18.11
C PRO A 6 51.11 -24.54 -17.46
N CYS A 7 50.09 -23.92 -18.06
CA CYS A 7 49.48 -22.68 -17.57
C CYS A 7 48.82 -22.92 -16.20
N PRO A 8 48.96 -22.00 -15.22
CA PRO A 8 48.25 -22.12 -13.95
C PRO A 8 46.72 -22.02 -14.16
N PRO A 9 45.92 -22.69 -13.31
CA PRO A 9 44.47 -22.65 -13.41
C PRO A 9 43.94 -21.24 -13.16
N VAL A 10 43.07 -20.77 -14.06
CA VAL A 10 42.39 -19.47 -13.94
C VAL A 10 41.38 -19.55 -12.78
N PRO A 11 41.37 -18.59 -11.84
CA PRO A 11 40.38 -18.58 -10.75
C PRO A 11 38.96 -18.40 -11.31
N PRO A 12 37.93 -19.01 -10.69
CA PRO A 12 36.56 -18.83 -11.14
C PRO A 12 36.15 -17.36 -11.02
N SER A 13 35.58 -16.81 -12.09
CA SER A 13 35.02 -15.46 -12.10
C SER A 13 33.92 -15.32 -11.04
N PRO A 14 33.81 -14.18 -10.33
CA PRO A 14 32.72 -13.95 -9.39
C PRO A 14 31.38 -14.07 -10.12
N THR A 15 30.53 -14.97 -9.65
CA THR A 15 29.15 -15.06 -10.12
C THR A 15 28.45 -13.77 -9.72
N PHE A 16 28.21 -12.87 -10.67
CA PHE A 16 27.33 -11.73 -10.45
C PHE A 16 25.95 -12.30 -10.08
N ALA A 17 25.56 -12.17 -8.82
CA ALA A 17 24.21 -12.49 -8.38
C ALA A 17 23.24 -11.72 -9.29
N GLN A 18 22.41 -12.43 -10.05
CA GLN A 18 21.44 -11.78 -10.91
C GLN A 18 20.48 -10.99 -10.03
N THR A 19 20.44 -9.67 -10.22
CA THR A 19 19.47 -8.81 -9.53
C THR A 19 18.07 -9.35 -9.79
N PRO A 20 17.26 -9.58 -8.75
CA PRO A 20 15.89 -10.07 -8.92
C PRO A 20 15.11 -9.21 -9.92
N ASN A 21 14.38 -9.85 -10.82
CA ASN A 21 13.62 -9.15 -11.84
C ASN A 21 12.39 -8.45 -11.20
N ALA A 22 12.44 -7.12 -11.15
CA ALA A 22 11.39 -6.29 -10.55
C ALA A 22 10.00 -6.52 -11.17
N THR A 23 9.94 -6.68 -12.50
CA THR A 23 8.71 -6.97 -13.24
C THR A 23 8.10 -8.28 -12.79
N GLN A 24 8.91 -9.34 -12.67
CA GLN A 24 8.42 -10.64 -12.21
C GLN A 24 7.89 -10.58 -10.77
N ILE A 25 8.57 -9.86 -9.87
CA ILE A 25 8.11 -9.69 -8.48
C ILE A 25 6.77 -8.94 -8.46
N LEU A 26 6.65 -7.87 -9.24
CA LEU A 26 5.41 -7.09 -9.35
C LEU A 26 4.27 -7.94 -9.93
N ASP A 27 4.52 -8.71 -10.99
CA ASP A 27 3.50 -9.54 -11.62
C ASP A 27 2.97 -10.61 -10.66
N ARG A 28 3.85 -11.23 -9.85
CA ARG A 28 3.43 -12.12 -8.75
C ARG A 28 2.57 -11.39 -7.74
N ALA A 29 2.93 -10.16 -7.36
CA ALA A 29 2.15 -9.37 -6.42
C ALA A 29 0.75 -9.04 -6.97
N VAL A 30 0.66 -8.66 -8.26
CA VAL A 30 -0.61 -8.42 -8.95
C VAL A 30 -1.48 -9.68 -8.97
N GLN A 31 -0.90 -10.84 -9.33
CA GLN A 31 -1.61 -12.11 -9.37
C GLN A 31 -2.10 -12.55 -7.98
N ALA A 32 -1.21 -12.50 -6.98
CA ALA A 32 -1.55 -12.83 -5.60
C ALA A 32 -2.67 -11.91 -5.12
N TYR A 33 -2.53 -10.60 -5.33
CA TYR A 33 -3.55 -9.63 -4.96
C TYR A 33 -4.88 -9.91 -5.66
N ALA A 34 -4.92 -10.23 -6.95
CA ALA A 34 -6.13 -10.54 -7.70
C ALA A 34 -6.89 -11.77 -7.16
N SER A 35 -6.17 -12.75 -6.60
CA SER A 35 -6.76 -13.96 -6.00
C SER A 35 -7.44 -13.73 -4.64
N VAL A 36 -7.23 -12.56 -4.01
CA VAL A 36 -7.77 -12.22 -2.70
C VAL A 36 -9.19 -11.67 -2.83
N GLN A 37 -10.18 -12.38 -2.27
CA GLN A 37 -11.57 -11.92 -2.19
C GLN A 37 -11.84 -11.12 -0.92
N THR A 38 -11.24 -11.53 0.18
CA THR A 38 -11.28 -10.77 1.44
C THR A 38 -9.88 -10.62 2.01
N LEU A 39 -9.60 -9.47 2.63
CA LEU A 39 -8.35 -9.20 3.31
C LEU A 39 -8.65 -8.54 4.66
N ARG A 40 -8.03 -9.06 5.71
CA ARG A 40 -8.00 -8.47 7.04
C ARG A 40 -6.56 -8.29 7.46
N ALA A 41 -6.23 -7.12 7.98
CA ALA A 41 -4.92 -6.82 8.52
C ALA A 41 -5.04 -5.75 9.61
N ASP A 42 -4.12 -5.74 10.56
CA ASP A 42 -3.86 -4.53 11.31
C ASP A 42 -2.92 -3.65 10.52
N PHE A 43 -2.99 -2.34 10.72
CA PHE A 43 -2.02 -1.42 10.12
C PHE A 43 -1.41 -0.51 11.18
N THR A 44 -0.13 -0.21 10.97
CA THR A 44 0.54 0.94 11.58
C THR A 44 0.90 1.91 10.48
N GLN A 45 0.41 3.14 10.60
CA GLN A 45 0.69 4.23 9.67
C GLN A 45 1.59 5.26 10.34
N LEU A 46 2.65 5.64 9.64
CA LEU A 46 3.53 6.75 9.97
C LEU A 46 3.40 7.81 8.90
N VAL A 47 3.12 9.05 9.30
CA VAL A 47 3.13 10.23 8.42
C VAL A 47 4.17 11.19 8.94
N ARG A 48 5.15 11.52 8.10
CA ARG A 48 6.18 12.52 8.38
C ARG A 48 6.00 13.68 7.42
N ASP A 49 5.83 14.87 7.97
CA ASP A 49 5.82 16.12 7.22
C ASP A 49 7.17 16.82 7.41
N PRO A 50 8.00 16.98 6.37
CA PRO A 50 9.29 17.64 6.48
C PRO A 50 9.19 19.13 6.86
N MET A 51 8.04 19.78 6.65
CA MET A 51 7.84 21.19 6.99
C MET A 51 7.52 21.39 8.48
N LEU A 52 6.98 20.38 9.15
CA LEU A 52 6.54 20.46 10.54
C LEU A 52 7.51 19.79 11.53
N ASP A 53 8.56 19.14 11.04
CA ASP A 53 9.47 18.25 11.80
C ASP A 53 8.73 17.29 12.75
N ASP A 54 7.54 16.87 12.33
CA ASP A 54 6.64 16.04 13.12
C ASP A 54 6.44 14.69 12.45
N THR A 55 6.27 13.65 13.26
CA THR A 55 6.00 12.29 12.81
C THR A 55 4.80 11.72 13.56
N GLN A 56 3.68 11.67 12.88
CA GLN A 56 2.42 11.15 13.39
C GLN A 56 2.36 9.63 13.20
N THR A 57 2.15 8.88 14.28
CA THR A 57 1.94 7.43 14.23
C THR A 57 0.52 7.08 14.62
N THR A 58 -0.18 6.40 13.72
CA THR A 58 -1.56 5.96 13.91
C THR A 58 -1.69 4.47 13.66
N ARG A 59 -2.71 3.84 14.26
CA ARG A 59 -2.94 2.40 14.18
C ARG A 59 -4.40 2.10 13.96
N GLY A 60 -4.67 0.97 13.35
CA GLY A 60 -6.04 0.53 13.11
C GLY A 60 -6.15 -0.83 12.48
N GLU A 61 -7.37 -1.14 12.05
CA GLU A 61 -7.71 -2.34 11.31
C GLU A 61 -8.10 -1.98 9.87
N PHE A 62 -7.57 -2.75 8.93
CA PHE A 62 -7.89 -2.73 7.52
C PHE A 62 -8.71 -3.98 7.20
N LEU A 63 -9.87 -3.78 6.57
CA LEU A 63 -10.74 -4.82 6.06
C LEU A 63 -11.06 -4.52 4.61
N GLN A 64 -11.11 -5.56 3.78
CA GLN A 64 -11.52 -5.46 2.40
C GLN A 64 -12.32 -6.69 2.01
N GLN A 65 -13.34 -6.46 1.18
CA GLN A 65 -14.06 -7.50 0.48
C GLN A 65 -14.35 -7.04 -0.95
N ARG A 66 -13.91 -7.81 -1.93
CA ARG A 66 -14.20 -7.50 -3.33
C ARG A 66 -15.61 -7.95 -3.73
N PRO A 67 -16.25 -7.23 -4.67
CA PRO A 67 -15.86 -5.93 -5.18
C PRO A 67 -16.27 -4.78 -4.21
N ASN A 68 -15.53 -3.68 -4.24
CA ASN A 68 -15.92 -2.34 -3.75
C ASN A 68 -16.23 -2.18 -2.25
N LYS A 69 -15.97 -3.16 -1.38
CA LYS A 69 -16.12 -3.00 0.07
C LYS A 69 -14.75 -2.89 0.75
N PHE A 70 -14.64 -1.90 1.62
CA PHE A 70 -13.40 -1.62 2.33
C PHE A 70 -13.70 -0.87 3.63
N ALA A 71 -12.88 -1.08 4.65
CA ALA A 71 -12.92 -0.32 5.88
C ALA A 71 -11.52 -0.18 6.47
N MET A 72 -11.07 1.06 6.68
CA MET A 72 -9.99 1.40 7.60
C MET A 72 -10.60 2.03 8.84
N ARG A 73 -10.36 1.44 10.01
CA ARG A 73 -10.83 1.97 11.29
C ARG A 73 -9.64 2.13 12.21
N TRP A 74 -9.42 3.35 12.67
CA TRP A 74 -8.33 3.63 13.57
C TRP A 74 -8.69 3.25 15.01
N THR A 75 -7.77 2.51 15.63
CA THR A 75 -7.76 2.25 17.07
C THR A 75 -7.00 3.35 17.81
N GLN A 76 -6.09 4.05 17.12
CA GLN A 76 -5.36 5.20 17.63
C GLN A 76 -5.09 6.21 16.49
N PRO A 77 -5.67 7.43 16.54
CA PRO A 77 -6.72 7.85 17.47
C PRO A 77 -8.01 7.05 17.27
N ARG A 78 -8.76 6.79 18.34
CA ARG A 78 -9.99 6.00 18.25
C ARG A 78 -11.13 6.84 17.67
N GLY A 79 -11.86 6.29 16.71
CA GLY A 79 -13.07 6.88 16.14
C GLY A 79 -12.93 7.32 14.69
N ASP A 80 -11.70 7.56 14.24
CA ASP A 80 -11.40 7.82 12.84
C ASP A 80 -11.68 6.58 11.99
N LEU A 81 -12.30 6.80 10.83
CA LEU A 81 -12.62 5.75 9.89
C LEU A 81 -12.73 6.25 8.45
N ILE A 82 -12.46 5.33 7.54
CA ILE A 82 -12.80 5.42 6.13
C ILE A 82 -13.48 4.12 5.75
N VAL A 83 -14.70 4.18 5.22
CA VAL A 83 -15.51 3.00 4.91
C VAL A 83 -16.12 3.13 3.52
N ALA A 84 -15.87 2.14 2.67
CA ALA A 84 -16.57 1.93 1.42
C ALA A 84 -17.63 0.84 1.62
N ASP A 85 -18.91 1.20 1.49
CA ASP A 85 -20.04 0.29 1.73
C ASP A 85 -20.45 -0.54 0.51
N GLY A 86 -19.83 -0.28 -0.64
CA GLY A 86 -20.15 -0.85 -1.96
C GLY A 86 -20.83 0.14 -2.91
N GLN A 87 -21.32 1.27 -2.40
CA GLN A 87 -21.88 2.37 -3.19
C GLN A 87 -21.18 3.71 -2.90
N ASN A 88 -20.97 4.00 -1.62
CA ASN A 88 -20.39 5.26 -1.13
C ASN A 88 -19.08 5.02 -0.39
N LEU A 89 -18.18 5.99 -0.50
CA LEU A 89 -17.04 6.17 0.38
C LEU A 89 -17.43 7.17 1.46
N TRP A 90 -17.22 6.79 2.71
CA TRP A 90 -17.43 7.61 3.89
C TRP A 90 -16.10 7.88 4.56
N VAL A 91 -15.79 9.15 4.79
CA VAL A 91 -14.62 9.60 5.55
C VAL A 91 -15.13 10.32 6.78
N TYR A 92 -14.77 9.82 7.95
CA TYR A 92 -15.11 10.42 9.25
C TYR A 92 -13.86 10.41 10.12
N LEU A 93 -13.24 11.58 10.25
CA LEU A 93 -11.98 11.78 10.98
C LEU A 93 -12.19 12.81 12.11
N PRO A 94 -12.97 12.47 13.17
CA PRO A 94 -13.26 13.40 14.25
C PRO A 94 -12.01 13.89 15.01
N SER A 95 -10.88 13.19 14.90
CA SER A 95 -9.61 13.64 15.49
C SER A 95 -9.07 14.93 14.89
N SER A 96 -9.37 15.22 13.61
CA SER A 96 -8.88 16.38 12.87
C SER A 96 -10.01 17.31 12.39
N ALA A 97 -11.16 16.75 12.00
CA ALA A 97 -12.33 17.46 11.52
C ALA A 97 -13.57 17.04 12.34
N PRO A 98 -13.71 17.55 13.58
CA PRO A 98 -14.82 17.16 14.44
C PRO A 98 -16.17 17.50 13.81
N ASN A 99 -17.15 16.61 14.02
CA ASN A 99 -18.54 16.76 13.56
C ASN A 99 -18.75 16.85 12.03
N GLN A 100 -17.78 16.44 11.23
CA GLN A 100 -17.91 16.39 9.77
C GLN A 100 -17.75 14.96 9.24
N VAL A 101 -18.67 14.56 8.36
CA VAL A 101 -18.58 13.34 7.56
C VAL A 101 -18.51 13.74 6.10
N VAL A 102 -17.50 13.27 5.38
CA VAL A 102 -17.44 13.43 3.92
C VAL A 102 -17.98 12.16 3.27
N ARG A 103 -18.87 12.33 2.30
CA ARG A 103 -19.43 11.24 1.48
C ARG A 103 -19.08 11.48 0.01
N SER A 104 -18.67 10.43 -0.69
CA SER A 104 -18.51 10.46 -2.15
C SER A 104 -19.01 9.16 -2.77
N ALA A 105 -19.43 9.21 -4.04
CA ALA A 105 -19.77 7.99 -4.78
C ALA A 105 -18.49 7.20 -5.06
N LEU A 106 -18.47 5.88 -4.87
CA LEU A 106 -17.26 5.07 -5.10
C LEU A 106 -16.76 5.12 -6.55
N ALA A 107 -17.67 5.29 -7.51
CA ALA A 107 -17.30 5.45 -8.92
C ALA A 107 -16.60 6.78 -9.21
N ALA A 108 -16.85 7.81 -8.38
CA ALA A 108 -16.24 9.14 -8.48
C ALA A 108 -15.09 9.34 -7.47
N SER A 109 -14.94 8.42 -6.50
CA SER A 109 -13.83 8.46 -5.56
C SER A 109 -12.55 8.03 -6.28
N GLY A 110 -11.92 8.98 -6.97
CA GLY A 110 -10.49 8.93 -7.21
C GLY A 110 -9.73 8.88 -5.89
N SER A 111 -8.40 8.98 -5.93
CA SER A 111 -7.53 9.08 -4.75
C SER A 111 -7.70 10.42 -4.03
N THR A 112 -8.91 10.70 -3.52
CA THR A 112 -9.18 11.85 -2.67
C THR A 112 -8.19 11.83 -1.51
N GLU A 113 -7.37 12.88 -1.42
CA GLU A 113 -6.36 13.08 -0.37
C GLU A 113 -5.24 12.02 -0.28
N GLY A 114 -4.96 11.28 -1.35
CA GLY A 114 -3.94 10.22 -1.32
C GLY A 114 -4.31 9.04 -0.41
N ILE A 115 -5.58 8.97 0.03
CA ILE A 115 -6.18 7.84 0.71
C ILE A 115 -7.19 7.22 -0.25
N GLY A 116 -6.69 6.55 -1.29
CA GLY A 116 -7.56 5.69 -2.09
C GLY A 116 -8.28 4.70 -1.17
N ALA A 117 -9.55 4.41 -1.45
CA ALA A 117 -10.34 3.39 -0.75
C ALA A 117 -9.66 2.01 -0.79
N ASP A 118 -8.65 1.83 -1.62
CA ASP A 118 -7.81 0.65 -1.63
C ASP A 118 -6.37 1.06 -1.96
N ILE A 119 -5.60 1.33 -0.91
CA ILE A 119 -4.21 1.79 -1.03
C ILE A 119 -3.30 0.74 -1.70
N VAL A 120 -3.67 -0.54 -1.65
CA VAL A 120 -2.89 -1.62 -2.29
C VAL A 120 -3.28 -1.73 -3.76
N ALA A 121 -4.57 -1.68 -4.10
CA ALA A 121 -5.00 -1.68 -5.50
C ALA A 121 -4.48 -0.47 -6.27
N GLU A 122 -4.37 0.71 -5.64
CA GLU A 122 -3.84 1.91 -6.32
C GLU A 122 -2.45 1.68 -6.95
N PHE A 123 -1.62 0.81 -6.35
CA PHE A 123 -0.29 0.49 -6.86
C PHE A 123 -0.21 -0.86 -7.58
N LEU A 124 -1.29 -1.65 -7.59
CA LEU A 124 -1.34 -2.96 -8.26
C LEU A 124 -2.35 -3.02 -9.42
N ASP A 125 -3.16 -1.98 -9.63
CA ASP A 125 -4.02 -1.84 -10.80
C ASP A 125 -3.21 -1.34 -12.00
N ARG A 126 -3.08 -2.20 -13.02
CA ARG A 126 -2.33 -1.95 -14.27
C ARG A 126 -0.97 -1.27 -14.04
N PRO A 127 -0.11 -1.78 -13.14
CA PRO A 127 1.03 -1.02 -12.65
C PRO A 127 2.09 -0.79 -13.73
N GLN A 128 2.25 -1.70 -14.68
CA GLN A 128 3.20 -1.55 -15.81
C GLN A 128 2.88 -0.35 -16.69
N ALA A 129 1.59 -0.02 -16.86
CA ALA A 129 1.14 1.14 -17.62
C ALA A 129 1.30 2.46 -16.86
N ARG A 130 1.28 2.41 -15.52
CA ARG A 130 1.28 3.58 -14.63
C ARG A 130 2.65 3.92 -14.07
N PHE A 131 3.54 2.94 -13.95
CA PHE A 131 4.81 3.06 -13.23
C PHE A 131 6.00 2.51 -14.03
N THR A 132 7.17 3.10 -13.79
CA THR A 132 8.46 2.45 -14.02
C THR A 132 8.90 1.82 -12.69
N VAL A 133 9.21 0.53 -12.70
CA VAL A 133 9.45 -0.25 -11.48
C VAL A 133 10.87 -0.80 -11.45
N THR A 134 11.54 -0.68 -10.31
CA THR A 134 12.89 -1.22 -10.08
C THR A 134 12.95 -1.98 -8.77
N PHE A 135 13.78 -3.03 -8.74
CA PHE A 135 14.12 -3.71 -7.50
C PHE A 135 15.12 -2.85 -6.74
N GLU A 136 14.84 -2.54 -5.48
CA GLU A 136 15.69 -1.69 -4.65
C GLU A 136 16.55 -2.54 -3.71
N ARG A 137 15.93 -3.44 -2.94
CA ARG A 137 16.62 -4.29 -1.95
C ARG A 137 15.73 -5.42 -1.45
N ALA A 138 16.32 -6.33 -0.68
CA ALA A 138 15.59 -7.23 0.21
C ALA A 138 15.52 -6.62 1.62
N GLU A 139 14.38 -6.74 2.29
CA GLU A 139 14.18 -6.24 3.66
C GLU A 139 13.16 -7.12 4.39
N ALA A 140 13.35 -7.32 5.70
CA ALA A 140 12.36 -8.01 6.51
C ALA A 140 11.29 -7.03 7.03
N VAL A 141 10.02 -7.41 6.93
CA VAL A 141 8.87 -6.67 7.48
C VAL A 141 8.11 -7.61 8.42
N GLU A 142 7.98 -7.24 9.70
CA GLU A 142 7.33 -8.08 10.72
C GLU A 142 7.88 -9.53 10.75
N GLY A 143 9.21 -9.67 10.64
CA GLY A 143 9.90 -10.98 10.63
C GLY A 143 9.78 -11.77 9.33
N ARG A 144 9.17 -11.21 8.28
CA ARG A 144 8.96 -11.86 6.98
C ARG A 144 9.86 -11.26 5.91
N ALA A 145 10.57 -12.10 5.16
CA ALA A 145 11.41 -11.63 4.07
C ALA A 145 10.58 -11.05 2.92
N ALA A 146 10.89 -9.83 2.50
CA ALA A 146 10.21 -9.14 1.42
C ALA A 146 11.20 -8.52 0.42
N ASP A 147 10.76 -8.41 -0.82
CA ASP A 147 11.44 -7.65 -1.86
C ASP A 147 10.86 -6.24 -1.94
N VAL A 148 11.73 -5.23 -1.90
CA VAL A 148 11.36 -3.83 -1.98
C VAL A 148 11.41 -3.39 -3.43
N LEU A 149 10.26 -3.00 -3.95
CA LEU A 149 10.15 -2.41 -5.28
C LEU A 149 9.96 -0.90 -5.16
N ALA A 150 10.77 -0.14 -5.88
CA ALA A 150 10.57 1.28 -6.09
C ALA A 150 9.74 1.50 -7.34
N MET A 151 8.73 2.34 -7.25
CA MET A 151 7.78 2.63 -8.32
C MET A 151 7.75 4.14 -8.55
N ALA A 152 8.18 4.56 -9.75
CA ALA A 152 8.12 5.94 -10.19
C ALA A 152 6.91 6.13 -11.11
N PRO A 153 5.99 7.08 -10.81
CA PRO A 153 4.85 7.32 -11.68
C PRO A 153 5.31 7.79 -13.05
N ARG A 154 4.64 7.31 -14.10
CA ARG A 154 4.85 7.78 -15.48
C ARG A 154 4.12 9.10 -15.74
N ASP A 155 3.00 9.31 -15.06
CA ASP A 155 2.28 10.58 -15.10
C ASP A 155 2.99 11.61 -14.20
N ARG A 156 3.35 12.76 -14.79
CA ARG A 156 4.01 13.86 -14.09
C ARG A 156 3.07 14.65 -13.19
N ASN A 157 1.75 14.51 -13.40
CA ASN A 157 0.72 15.13 -12.58
C ASN A 157 0.24 14.22 -11.44
N ALA A 158 0.90 13.07 -11.23
CA ALA A 158 0.59 12.20 -10.10
C ALA A 158 0.74 12.98 -8.78
N PRO A 159 -0.14 12.75 -7.79
CA PRO A 159 -0.08 13.45 -6.50
C PRO A 159 1.11 13.01 -5.62
N TYR A 160 1.92 12.08 -6.12
CA TYR A 160 3.09 11.54 -5.45
C TYR A 160 4.29 11.47 -6.39
N ARG A 161 5.49 11.60 -5.83
CA ARG A 161 6.76 11.54 -6.58
C ARG A 161 7.37 10.15 -6.61
N ARG A 162 7.15 9.36 -5.55
CA ARG A 162 7.75 8.03 -5.42
C ARG A 162 6.90 7.14 -4.53
N VAL A 163 6.83 5.88 -4.91
CA VAL A 163 6.18 4.83 -4.13
C VAL A 163 7.17 3.69 -3.91
N ARG A 164 7.12 3.06 -2.75
CA ARG A 164 7.75 1.77 -2.49
C ARG A 164 6.73 0.78 -1.98
N ILE A 165 6.83 -0.46 -2.43
CA ILE A 165 6.07 -1.58 -1.91
C ILE A 165 7.01 -2.69 -1.46
N TRP A 166 6.66 -3.35 -0.36
CA TRP A 166 7.37 -4.52 0.16
C TRP A 166 6.52 -5.75 -0.15
N VAL A 167 6.97 -6.55 -1.11
CA VAL A 167 6.30 -7.76 -1.58
C VAL A 167 6.86 -8.97 -0.82
N ASP A 168 6.03 -9.65 -0.06
CA ASP A 168 6.43 -10.84 0.69
C ASP A 168 6.97 -11.94 -0.24
N ARG A 169 8.08 -12.57 0.11
CA ARG A 169 8.67 -13.61 -0.74
C ARG A 169 7.86 -14.90 -0.77
N GLN A 170 7.11 -15.20 0.29
CA GLN A 170 6.39 -16.46 0.43
C GLN A 170 5.03 -16.43 -0.28
N ASP A 171 4.23 -15.39 -0.06
CA ASP A 171 2.86 -15.32 -0.60
C ASP A 171 2.64 -14.16 -1.59
N ALA A 172 3.67 -13.37 -1.88
CA ALA A 172 3.64 -12.22 -2.79
C ALA A 172 2.64 -11.12 -2.40
N LEU A 173 2.11 -11.13 -1.17
CA LEU A 173 1.25 -10.05 -0.68
C LEU A 173 2.09 -8.85 -0.26
N VAL A 174 1.53 -7.65 -0.43
CA VAL A 174 2.17 -6.40 -0.01
C VAL A 174 2.08 -6.26 1.52
N ARG A 175 3.22 -6.15 2.18
CA ARG A 175 3.32 -5.97 3.66
C ARG A 175 3.47 -4.53 4.07
N ARG A 176 4.00 -3.69 3.20
CA ARG A 176 4.22 -2.28 3.48
C ARG A 176 4.11 -1.48 2.19
N VAL A 177 3.57 -0.28 2.32
CA VAL A 177 3.53 0.74 1.27
C VAL A 177 4.14 2.01 1.85
N GLU A 178 5.01 2.67 1.10
CA GLU A 178 5.55 3.99 1.41
C GLU A 178 5.31 4.92 0.22
N ILE A 179 4.68 6.06 0.48
CA ILE A 179 4.35 7.07 -0.51
C ILE A 179 5.09 8.33 -0.11
N THR A 180 5.85 8.89 -1.05
CA THR A 180 6.38 10.24 -0.95
C THR A 180 5.57 11.13 -1.86
N ASP A 181 4.86 12.10 -1.28
CA ASP A 181 3.96 12.98 -2.03
C ASP A 181 4.74 14.06 -2.84
N ALA A 182 4.02 15.00 -3.45
CA ALA A 182 4.61 16.12 -4.18
C ALA A 182 5.37 17.12 -3.30
N THR A 183 5.04 17.23 -2.01
CA THR A 183 5.65 18.15 -1.04
C THR A 183 6.89 17.55 -0.36
N GLY A 184 7.05 16.22 -0.43
CA GLY A 184 8.10 15.46 0.25
C GLY A 184 7.60 14.79 1.53
N ALA A 185 6.33 14.95 1.91
CA ALA A 185 5.74 14.22 3.00
C ALA A 185 5.76 12.72 2.73
N VAL A 186 6.11 11.95 3.76
CA VAL A 186 6.24 10.49 3.67
C VAL A 186 5.15 9.83 4.49
N ARG A 187 4.29 9.08 3.81
CA ARG A 187 3.29 8.20 4.43
C ARG A 187 3.74 6.75 4.26
N ARG A 188 3.96 6.06 5.36
CA ARG A 188 4.30 4.63 5.40
C ARG A 188 3.21 3.87 6.12
N ILE A 189 2.62 2.88 5.46
CA ILE A 189 1.62 1.98 6.02
C ILE A 189 2.23 0.59 6.06
N THR A 190 2.35 0.02 7.25
CA THR A 190 2.80 -1.37 7.45
C THR A 190 1.62 -2.19 7.90
N PHE A 191 1.37 -3.30 7.21
CA PHE A 191 0.30 -4.24 7.51
C PHE A 191 0.87 -5.42 8.29
N ASP A 192 0.17 -5.81 9.34
CA ASP A 192 0.48 -6.96 10.20
C ASP A 192 -0.74 -7.89 10.29
N ARG A 193 -0.50 -9.14 10.69
CA ARG A 193 -1.51 -10.18 10.89
C ARG A 193 -2.45 -10.34 9.68
N LEU A 194 -1.90 -10.26 8.46
CA LEU A 194 -2.67 -10.45 7.22
C LEU A 194 -3.38 -11.81 7.21
N ARG A 195 -4.68 -11.77 6.93
CA ARG A 195 -5.53 -12.94 6.68
C ARG A 195 -6.32 -12.72 5.42
N THR A 196 -6.13 -13.59 4.44
CA THR A 196 -6.85 -13.55 3.17
C THR A 196 -7.97 -14.58 3.15
N ASN A 197 -9.03 -14.30 2.39
CA ASN A 197 -10.13 -15.23 2.07
C ASN A 197 -10.85 -15.79 3.32
N ALA A 198 -10.78 -15.08 4.45
CA ALA A 198 -11.57 -15.36 5.64
C ALA A 198 -12.92 -14.63 5.58
N ALA A 199 -13.95 -15.18 6.23
CA ALA A 199 -15.25 -14.52 6.31
C ALA A 199 -15.15 -13.19 7.09
N ILE A 200 -15.72 -12.13 6.53
CA ILE A 200 -15.86 -10.82 7.18
C ILE A 200 -17.37 -10.51 7.24
N PRO A 201 -17.91 -10.15 8.41
CA PRO A 201 -19.32 -9.81 8.51
C PRO A 201 -19.63 -8.55 7.69
N ALA A 202 -20.75 -8.54 6.96
CA ALA A 202 -21.14 -7.41 6.12
C ALA A 202 -21.24 -6.08 6.89
N SER A 203 -21.57 -6.13 8.18
CA SER A 203 -21.65 -4.97 9.07
C SER A 203 -20.30 -4.26 9.25
N ALA A 204 -19.17 -4.93 9.02
CA ALA A 204 -17.84 -4.31 9.10
C ALA A 204 -17.67 -3.13 8.12
N PHE A 205 -18.35 -3.23 6.97
CA PHE A 205 -18.33 -2.25 5.88
C PHE A 205 -19.50 -1.25 5.93
N SER A 206 -20.25 -1.22 7.03
CA SER A 206 -21.32 -0.26 7.23
C SER A 206 -20.85 0.92 8.09
N PHE A 207 -21.34 2.11 7.77
CA PHE A 207 -21.14 3.30 8.57
C PHE A 207 -22.43 4.10 8.63
N GLN A 208 -22.77 4.55 9.83
CA GLN A 208 -23.87 5.48 10.04
C GLN A 208 -23.29 6.75 10.66
N PRO A 209 -23.48 7.92 10.03
CA PRO A 209 -23.04 9.20 10.59
C PRO A 209 -23.58 9.39 12.02
N PRO A 210 -22.72 9.80 12.98
CA PRO A 210 -23.18 10.12 14.32
C PRO A 210 -24.23 11.23 14.31
N ARG A 211 -25.13 11.21 15.31
CA ARG A 211 -26.16 12.25 15.46
C ARG A 211 -25.51 13.63 15.54
N GLY A 212 -25.96 14.54 14.68
CA GLY A 212 -25.47 15.93 14.64
C GLY A 212 -24.21 16.13 13.80
N ALA A 213 -23.62 15.07 13.22
CA ALA A 213 -22.55 15.24 12.25
C ALA A 213 -23.08 15.86 10.95
N ARG A 214 -22.36 16.86 10.43
CA ARG A 214 -22.64 17.45 9.13
C ARG A 214 -22.11 16.53 8.04
N VAL A 215 -22.99 16.02 7.19
CA VAL A 215 -22.59 15.27 5.98
C VAL A 215 -22.31 16.27 4.86
N VAL A 216 -21.13 16.15 4.27
CA VAL A 216 -20.67 16.94 3.12
C VAL A 216 -20.46 15.99 1.95
N ASP A 217 -21.18 16.22 0.86
CA ASP A 217 -20.97 15.48 -0.38
C ASP A 217 -19.76 16.06 -1.12
N ALA A 218 -18.77 15.23 -1.44
CA ALA A 218 -17.68 15.64 -2.31
C ALA A 218 -18.22 15.85 -3.73
N SER A 219 -17.91 16.99 -4.33
CA SER A 219 -18.25 17.23 -5.74
C SER A 219 -17.55 16.23 -6.65
N PRO A 220 -18.19 15.81 -7.76
CA PRO A 220 -17.60 14.93 -8.77
C PRO A 220 -16.32 15.51 -9.40
#